data_AF-W1Y738-F1
#
_entry.id   AF-W1Y738-F1
#
_cell.length_a   1.000
_cell.length_b   1.000
_cell.length_c   1.000
_cell.angle_alpha   90.00
_cell.angle_beta   90.00
_cell.angle_gamma   90.00
#
_symmetry.space_group_name_H-M   'P 1'
#
loop_
_entity.id
_entity.type
_entity.pdbx_description
1 polymer ?
#
loop_
_entity_poly.entity_id
_entity_poly.type
_entity_poly.pdbx_seq_one_letter_code
_entity_poly.pdbx_strand_id
1 'polypeptide(L)'
;IPLISEKQSLSKVLLNDKNNELSDGTNFWDKNRQLTTDEIDCYLQKIAANAKNTEVNYPTGLYLPDSNSTYLEIALNDNIKSDPSWPNEVQLFPINTGGHWILVSLQKIVNEKNNTQQIKFIIFNS
;
A
#
# COMPACT_ATOMS: atom_id res chain seq x y z
N ILE A 1 -4.50 1.81 32.78
CA ILE A 1 -4.04 1.48 31.40
C ILE A 1 -3.65 0.01 31.43
N PRO A 2 -4.08 -0.83 30.47
CA PRO A 2 -3.74 -2.26 30.47
C PRO A 2 -2.23 -2.46 30.44
N LEU A 3 -1.74 -3.49 31.12
CA LEU A 3 -0.34 -3.90 31.08
C LEU A 3 0.04 -4.31 29.65
N ILE A 4 1.33 -4.22 29.32
CA ILE A 4 1.84 -4.60 27.98
C ILE A 4 1.50 -6.06 27.67
N SER A 5 1.64 -6.95 28.65
CA SER A 5 1.29 -8.37 28.52
C SER A 5 -0.19 -8.58 28.18
N GLU A 6 -1.11 -7.83 28.81
CA GLU A 6 -2.55 -7.90 28.52
C GLU A 6 -2.84 -7.46 27.09
N LYS A 7 -2.20 -6.38 26.62
CA LYS A 7 -2.32 -5.89 25.24
C LYS A 7 -1.78 -6.90 24.23
N GLN A 8 -0.67 -7.55 24.52
CA GLN A 8 -0.11 -8.60 23.66
C GLN A 8 -1.05 -9.80 23.60
N SER A 9 -1.56 -10.28 24.74
CA SER A 9 -2.54 -11.37 24.78
C SER A 9 -3.81 -11.04 23.99
N LEU A 10 -4.35 -9.82 24.14
CA LEU A 10 -5.52 -9.39 23.36
C LEU A 10 -5.22 -9.30 21.86
N SER A 11 -4.01 -8.90 21.46
CA SER A 11 -3.63 -8.84 20.04
C SER A 11 -3.64 -10.23 19.40
N LYS A 12 -3.14 -11.25 20.10
CA LYS A 12 -3.21 -12.66 19.65
C LYS A 12 -4.65 -13.14 19.46
N VAL A 13 -5.54 -12.80 20.39
CA VAL A 13 -6.98 -13.14 20.30
C VAL A 13 -7.63 -12.46 19.10
N LEU A 14 -7.38 -11.17 18.89
CA LEU A 14 -7.94 -10.40 17.78
C LEU A 14 -7.46 -10.87 16.40
N LEU A 15 -6.21 -11.33 16.32
CA LEU A 15 -5.64 -11.94 15.11
C LEU A 15 -6.05 -13.41 14.93
N ASN A 16 -6.80 -13.98 15.88
CA ASN A 16 -7.17 -15.38 15.89
C ASN A 16 -5.94 -16.30 15.75
N ASP A 17 -4.84 -15.93 16.40
CA ASP A 17 -3.58 -16.67 16.38
C ASP A 17 -3.68 -17.91 17.28
N LYS A 18 -4.32 -18.96 16.74
CA LYS A 18 -4.52 -20.23 17.43
C LYS A 18 -3.23 -21.03 17.61
N ASN A 19 -2.21 -20.75 16.80
CA ASN A 19 -0.98 -21.52 16.72
C ASN A 19 0.22 -20.83 17.39
N ASN A 20 0.05 -19.63 17.97
CA ASN A 20 1.15 -18.78 18.45
C ASN A 20 2.21 -18.53 17.36
N GLU A 21 1.77 -18.33 16.13
CA GLU A 21 2.65 -18.02 14.99
C GLU A 21 3.05 -16.53 14.96
N LEU A 22 2.31 -15.68 15.69
CA LEU A 22 2.72 -14.29 15.87
C LEU A 22 3.91 -14.20 16.82
N SER A 23 4.80 -13.26 16.52
CA SER A 23 5.89 -12.96 17.43
C SER A 23 5.34 -12.50 18.79
N ASP A 24 6.03 -12.86 19.87
CA ASP A 24 5.63 -12.48 21.24
C ASP A 24 5.60 -10.96 21.48
N GLY A 25 6.07 -10.17 20.51
CA GLY A 25 6.03 -8.71 20.52
C GLY A 25 4.76 -8.08 19.94
N THR A 26 3.88 -8.82 19.26
CA THR A 26 2.72 -8.22 18.56
C THR A 26 1.79 -7.50 19.54
N ASN A 27 1.68 -6.18 19.37
CA ASN A 27 0.87 -5.31 20.21
C ASN A 27 0.22 -4.24 19.34
N PHE A 28 -1.09 -4.36 19.09
CA PHE A 28 -1.82 -3.40 18.25
C PHE A 28 -1.82 -1.96 18.77
N TRP A 29 -1.61 -1.79 20.08
CA TRP A 29 -1.60 -0.49 20.72
C TRP A 29 -0.19 0.11 20.84
N ASP A 30 0.84 -0.55 20.30
CA ASP A 30 2.15 0.05 20.18
C ASP A 30 2.15 1.13 19.09
N LYS A 31 2.53 2.35 19.48
CA LYS A 31 2.58 3.52 18.59
C LYS A 31 3.75 3.46 17.62
N ASN A 32 4.76 2.65 17.91
CA ASN A 32 5.95 2.51 17.09
C ASN A 32 5.87 1.30 16.14
N ARG A 33 4.77 0.53 16.15
CA ARG A 33 4.64 -0.60 15.24
C ARG A 33 4.43 -0.10 13.82
N GLN A 34 5.05 -0.78 12.86
CA GLN A 34 4.69 -0.62 11.46
C GLN A 34 3.35 -1.32 11.19
N LEU A 35 2.49 -0.70 10.39
CA LEU A 35 1.27 -1.33 9.90
C LEU A 35 1.62 -2.50 8.96
N THR A 36 0.82 -3.56 9.02
CA THR A 36 0.98 -4.71 8.13
C THR A 36 0.42 -4.42 6.74
N THR A 37 0.80 -5.23 5.75
CA THR A 37 0.25 -5.21 4.39
C THR A 37 -1.28 -5.27 4.40
N ASP A 38 -1.87 -6.23 5.11
CA ASP A 38 -3.32 -6.44 5.17
C ASP A 38 -4.07 -5.26 5.80
N GLU A 39 -3.48 -4.64 6.82
CA GLU A 39 -4.08 -3.45 7.45
C GLU A 39 -4.10 -2.27 6.49
N ILE A 40 -2.98 -2.02 5.80
CA ILE A 40 -2.89 -0.93 4.82
C ILE A 40 -3.85 -1.19 3.65
N ASP A 41 -3.90 -2.41 3.12
CA ASP A 41 -4.84 -2.76 2.04
C ASP A 41 -6.28 -2.52 2.48
N CYS A 42 -6.69 -3.09 3.63
CA CYS A 42 -8.04 -2.94 4.17
C CYS A 42 -8.44 -1.47 4.34
N TYR A 43 -7.54 -0.62 4.87
CA TYR A 43 -7.83 0.80 5.05
C TYR A 43 -7.88 1.57 3.74
N LEU A 44 -6.90 1.38 2.85
CA LEU A 44 -6.83 2.13 1.60
C LEU A 44 -7.93 1.72 0.63
N GLN A 45 -8.31 0.43 0.56
CA GLN A 45 -9.46 -0.01 -0.25
C GLN A 45 -10.76 0.63 0.23
N LYS A 46 -10.97 0.74 1.55
CA LYS A 46 -12.13 1.45 2.11
C LYS A 46 -12.13 2.95 1.78
N ILE A 47 -10.95 3.58 1.74
CA ILE A 47 -10.83 4.99 1.35
C ILE A 47 -11.11 5.14 -0.14
N ALA A 48 -10.53 4.30 -0.99
CA ALA A 48 -10.72 4.30 -2.43
C ALA A 48 -12.18 4.05 -2.82
N ALA A 49 -12.87 3.14 -2.14
CA ALA A 49 -14.31 2.90 -2.35
C ALA A 49 -15.18 4.16 -2.12
N ASN A 50 -14.70 5.13 -1.34
CA ASN A 50 -15.37 6.41 -1.11
C ASN A 50 -14.81 7.56 -1.97
N ALA A 51 -13.66 7.39 -2.59
CA ALA A 51 -13.05 8.35 -3.50
C ALA A 51 -13.57 8.13 -4.92
N LYS A 52 -13.89 9.21 -5.65
CA LYS A 52 -14.19 9.09 -7.07
C LYS A 52 -12.87 8.97 -7.84
N ASN A 53 -12.80 8.07 -8.82
CA ASN A 53 -11.71 7.98 -9.79
C ASN A 53 -10.35 7.66 -9.14
N THR A 54 -10.30 6.67 -8.25
CA THR A 54 -9.09 6.23 -7.56
C THR A 54 -9.09 4.71 -7.39
N GLU A 55 -8.00 4.09 -7.81
CA GLU A 55 -7.74 2.66 -7.62
C GLU A 55 -6.51 2.48 -6.71
N VAL A 56 -6.62 1.55 -5.77
CA VAL A 56 -5.53 1.19 -4.85
C VAL A 56 -5.00 -0.18 -5.25
N ASN A 57 -3.70 -0.21 -5.55
CA ASN A 57 -2.97 -1.45 -5.80
C ASN A 57 -2.62 -2.12 -4.48
N TYR A 58 -2.50 -3.45 -4.50
CA TYR A 58 -2.16 -4.23 -3.32
C TYR A 58 -0.79 -3.77 -2.76
N PRO A 59 -0.69 -3.50 -1.44
CA PRO A 59 0.56 -3.08 -0.83
C PRO A 59 1.66 -4.13 -1.03
N THR A 60 2.86 -3.68 -1.39
CA THR A 60 3.96 -4.58 -1.73
C THR A 60 5.31 -4.04 -1.25
N GLY A 61 6.33 -4.90 -1.26
CA GLY A 61 7.72 -4.46 -1.09
C GLY A 61 8.22 -3.68 -2.30
N LEU A 62 9.33 -2.95 -2.16
CA LEU A 62 9.92 -2.24 -3.29
C LEU A 62 10.51 -3.20 -4.33
N TYR A 63 11.38 -4.11 -3.90
CA TYR A 63 12.10 -5.04 -4.76
C TYR A 63 11.48 -6.43 -4.74
N LEU A 64 11.56 -7.13 -5.87
CA LEU A 64 11.32 -8.56 -5.92
C LEU A 64 12.46 -9.29 -5.18
N PRO A 65 12.17 -10.42 -4.52
CA PRO A 65 13.21 -11.27 -3.95
C PRO A 65 14.25 -11.64 -5.02
N ASP A 66 15.53 -11.53 -4.66
CA ASP A 66 16.68 -11.94 -5.50
C ASP A 66 16.73 -11.31 -6.90
N SER A 67 16.13 -10.12 -7.08
CA SER A 67 16.08 -9.41 -8.36
C SER A 67 16.36 -7.91 -8.20
N ASN A 68 16.86 -7.30 -9.28
CA ASN A 68 16.98 -5.84 -9.38
C ASN A 68 15.68 -5.16 -9.84
N SER A 69 14.66 -5.93 -10.22
CA SER A 69 13.36 -5.41 -10.64
C SER A 69 12.50 -5.04 -9.42
N THR A 70 11.65 -4.03 -9.62
CA THR A 70 10.69 -3.59 -8.60
C THR A 70 9.28 -4.08 -8.90
N TYR A 71 8.46 -4.29 -7.88
CA TYR A 71 7.04 -4.61 -8.08
C TYR A 71 6.31 -3.48 -8.82
N LEU A 72 6.73 -2.23 -8.57
CA LEU A 72 6.18 -1.07 -9.27
C LEU A 72 6.50 -1.11 -10.77
N GLU A 73 7.74 -1.42 -11.15
CA GLU A 73 8.13 -1.54 -12.57
C GLU A 73 7.28 -2.60 -13.28
N ILE A 74 7.07 -3.75 -12.66
CA ILE A 74 6.23 -4.82 -13.21
C ILE A 74 4.80 -4.33 -13.38
N ALA A 75 4.20 -3.78 -12.33
CA ALA A 75 2.82 -3.29 -12.37
C ALA A 75 2.61 -2.18 -13.43
N LEU A 76 3.55 -1.25 -13.56
CA LEU A 76 3.51 -0.21 -14.59
C LEU A 76 3.60 -0.83 -16.00
N ASN A 77 4.55 -1.72 -16.22
CA ASN A 77 4.76 -2.34 -17.52
C ASN A 77 3.57 -3.20 -17.96
N ASP A 78 3.00 -3.99 -17.06
CA ASP A 78 1.89 -4.88 -17.37
C ASP A 78 0.61 -4.09 -17.69
N ASN A 79 0.32 -3.04 -16.90
CA ASN A 79 -0.85 -2.18 -17.15
C ASN A 79 -0.72 -1.39 -18.46
N ILE A 80 0.45 -0.78 -18.74
CA ILE A 80 0.67 -0.03 -19.98
C ILE A 80 0.63 -0.95 -21.21
N LYS A 81 1.17 -2.17 -21.12
CA LYS A 81 1.09 -3.15 -22.20
C LYS A 81 -0.35 -3.61 -22.47
N SER A 82 -1.14 -3.76 -21.41
CA SER A 82 -2.54 -4.18 -21.51
C SER A 82 -3.44 -3.06 -22.06
N ASP A 83 -3.26 -1.83 -21.58
CA ASP A 83 -4.01 -0.64 -21.99
C ASP A 83 -3.04 0.55 -22.16
N PRO A 84 -2.70 0.93 -23.41
CA PRO A 84 -1.85 2.10 -23.68
C PRO A 84 -2.44 3.44 -23.22
N SER A 85 -3.74 3.48 -22.92
CA SER A 85 -4.41 4.68 -22.42
C SER A 85 -4.39 4.81 -20.88
N TRP A 86 -3.98 3.75 -20.19
CA TRP A 86 -3.81 3.72 -18.74
C TRP A 86 -2.78 4.76 -18.25
N PRO A 87 -2.96 5.35 -17.06
CA PRO A 87 -4.06 5.12 -16.11
C PRO A 87 -5.30 5.96 -16.43
N ASN A 88 -6.48 5.34 -16.28
CA ASN A 88 -7.78 6.01 -16.42
C ASN A 88 -8.21 6.70 -15.12
N GLU A 89 -7.86 6.11 -13.98
CA GLU A 89 -8.10 6.64 -12.64
C GLU A 89 -6.79 7.01 -11.94
N VAL A 90 -6.84 7.72 -10.81
CA VAL A 90 -5.66 7.90 -9.97
C VAL A 90 -5.24 6.55 -9.41
N GLN A 91 -4.00 6.16 -9.64
CA GLN A 91 -3.47 4.89 -9.15
C GLN A 91 -2.63 5.15 -7.90
N LEU A 92 -2.92 4.42 -6.83
CA LEU A 92 -2.17 4.47 -5.60
C LEU A 92 -1.40 3.16 -5.42
N PHE A 93 -0.11 3.26 -5.13
CA PHE A 93 0.81 2.14 -4.90
C PHE A 93 1.44 2.31 -3.51
N PRO A 94 0.96 1.58 -2.50
CA PRO A 94 1.58 1.53 -1.18
C PRO A 94 2.83 0.63 -1.26
N ILE A 95 4.00 1.18 -0.95
CA ILE A 95 5.27 0.46 -1.12
C ILE A 95 6.05 0.46 0.20
N ASN A 96 6.46 -0.73 0.63
CA ASN A 96 7.31 -0.94 1.80
C ASN A 96 8.79 -0.99 1.37
N THR A 97 9.64 -0.22 2.04
CA THR A 97 11.09 -0.17 1.77
C THR A 97 11.93 -0.96 2.79
N GLY A 98 11.31 -1.83 3.59
CA GLY A 98 11.94 -2.69 4.60
C GLY A 98 11.72 -2.25 6.05
N GLY A 99 11.27 -1.02 6.26
CA GLY A 99 10.91 -0.48 7.59
C GLY A 99 10.12 0.82 7.54
N HIS A 100 9.72 1.24 6.33
CA HIS A 100 8.98 2.45 6.08
C HIS A 100 8.01 2.23 4.93
N TRP A 101 6.84 2.86 5.00
CA TRP A 101 5.83 2.81 3.95
C TRP A 101 5.79 4.15 3.24
N ILE A 102 5.95 4.13 1.92
CA ILE A 102 5.70 5.29 1.07
C ILE A 102 4.40 5.06 0.29
N LEU A 103 3.76 6.16 -0.09
CA LEU A 103 2.64 6.13 -1.02
C LEU A 103 3.06 6.76 -2.33
N VAL A 104 3.01 5.97 -3.39
CA VAL A 104 3.24 6.44 -4.75
C VAL A 104 1.90 6.66 -5.43
N SER A 105 1.72 7.81 -6.08
CA SER A 105 0.54 8.13 -6.87
C SER A 105 0.92 8.35 -8.33
N LEU A 106 0.23 7.65 -9.24
CA LEU A 106 0.30 7.86 -10.68
C LEU A 106 -1.01 8.48 -11.16
N GLN A 107 -0.91 9.60 -11.88
CA GLN A 107 -2.08 10.36 -12.32
C GLN A 107 -1.92 10.79 -13.76
N LYS A 108 -2.94 10.52 -14.57
CA LYS A 108 -3.04 11.07 -15.93
C LYS A 108 -3.72 12.42 -15.87
N ILE A 109 -3.02 13.46 -16.30
CA ILE A 109 -3.54 14.82 -16.41
C ILE A 109 -3.78 15.11 -17.87
N VAL A 110 -5.04 15.39 -18.20
CA VAL A 110 -5.47 15.79 -19.54
C VAL A 110 -5.62 17.31 -19.57
N ASN A 111 -4.90 17.95 -20.47
CA ASN A 111 -5.08 19.37 -20.75
C ASN A 111 -5.99 19.53 -21.97
N GLU A 112 -7.26 19.83 -21.71
CA GLU A 112 -8.29 19.95 -22.75
C GLU A 112 -8.00 21.10 -23.73
N LYS A 113 -7.32 22.17 -23.28
CA LYS A 113 -7.08 23.37 -24.12
C LYS A 113 -6.12 23.12 -25.28
N ASN A 114 -5.19 22.19 -25.12
CA ASN A 114 -4.18 21.88 -26.14
C ASN A 114 -4.14 20.38 -26.51
N ASN A 115 -5.12 19.60 -26.05
CA ASN A 115 -5.24 18.17 -26.27
C ASN A 115 -3.97 17.38 -25.91
N THR A 116 -3.25 17.80 -24.86
CA THR A 116 -2.05 17.09 -24.38
C THR A 116 -2.38 16.25 -23.17
N GLN A 117 -1.70 15.10 -23.07
CA GLN A 117 -1.81 14.19 -21.93
C GLN A 117 -0.44 14.09 -21.27
N GLN A 118 -0.40 14.19 -19.95
CA GLN A 118 0.82 14.02 -19.17
C GLN A 118 0.56 13.05 -18.03
N ILE A 119 1.50 12.14 -17.82
CA ILE A 119 1.50 11.27 -16.64
C ILE A 119 2.36 11.94 -15.58
N LYS A 120 1.79 12.13 -14.39
CA LYS A 120 2.52 12.60 -13.21
C LYS A 120 2.69 11.48 -12.21
N PHE A 121 3.89 11.46 -11.63
CA PHE A 121 4.29 10.56 -10.58
C PHE A 121 4.57 11.37 -9.32
N ILE A 122 3.92 11.05 -8.22
CA ILE A 122 4.03 11.77 -6.94
C ILE A 122 4.39 10.76 -5.86
N ILE A 123 5.42 11.08 -5.08
CA ILE A 123 5.87 10.24 -3.96
C ILE A 123 5.57 10.98 -2.66
N PHE A 124 4.80 10.35 -1.79
CA PHE A 124 4.60 10.79 -0.42
C PHE A 124 5.47 9.94 0.51
N ASN A 125 6.40 10.61 1.19
CA ASN A 125 7.34 10.04 2.15
C ASN A 125 7.24 10.86 3.43
N SER A 126 6.92 10.22 4.56
CA SER A 126 6.54 10.88 5.82
C SER A 126 7.62 10.82 6.89
#